data_AF-A0A524D5L8-F1
#
_entry.id   AF-A0A524D5L8-F1
#
_cell.length_a   1.000
_cell.length_b   1.000
_cell.length_c   1.000
_cell.angle_alpha   90.00
_cell.angle_beta   90.00
_cell.angle_gamma   90.00
#
_symmetry.space_group_name_H-M   'P 1'
#
loop_
_entity.id
_entity.type
_entity.pdbx_description
1 polymer ?
#
loop_
_entity_poly.entity_id
_entity_poly.type
_entity_poly.pdbx_seq_one_letter_code
_entity_poly.pdbx_strand_id
1 'polypeptide(L)'
;MVLELNRLLSQVMTAKRDLKRVYYTSRNEETKLDVKDLVASVITLQRLLEELITLKRRHKVAKKVLADRKAELTVRKWASGLPRRSKDFVEKSRKVDQTRLRRYQEPLMKYIESIGEELAKWIEDIHTLTGIPRVPRR
;
A
#
# COMPACT_ATOMS: atom_id res chain seq x y z
N MET A 1 -8.43 9.30 11.30
CA MET A 1 -7.31 9.10 10.34
C MET A 1 -6.03 8.34 10.78
N VAL A 2 -5.34 8.65 11.90
CA VAL A 2 -4.08 7.92 12.26
C VAL A 2 -4.35 6.43 12.50
N LEU A 3 -5.47 6.12 13.16
CA LEU A 3 -5.92 4.75 13.42
C LEU A 3 -6.17 3.99 12.11
N GLU A 4 -6.71 4.65 11.10
CA GLU A 4 -7.02 4.10 9.79
C GLU A 4 -5.76 3.81 8.99
N LEU A 5 -4.76 4.71 9.03
CA LEU A 5 -3.44 4.47 8.44
C LEU A 5 -2.74 3.28 9.11
N ASN A 6 -2.77 3.20 10.45
CA ASN A 6 -2.21 2.07 11.18
C ASN A 6 -2.93 0.76 10.83
N ARG A 7 -4.26 0.79 10.71
CA ARG A 7 -5.06 -0.38 10.30
C ARG A 7 -4.66 -0.85 8.91
N LEU A 8 -4.54 0.06 7.95
CA LEU A 8 -4.09 -0.26 6.60
C LEU A 8 -2.66 -0.83 6.61
N LEU A 9 -1.76 -0.24 7.39
CA LEU A 9 -0.39 -0.74 7.56
C LEU A 9 -0.36 -2.17 8.11
N SER A 10 -1.16 -2.50 9.12
CA SER A 10 -1.28 -3.87 9.64
C SER A 10 -1.77 -4.86 8.58
N GLN A 11 -2.67 -4.43 7.71
CA GLN A 11 -3.18 -5.25 6.60
C GLN A 11 -2.12 -5.45 5.51
N VAL A 12 -1.38 -4.40 5.15
CA VAL A 12 -0.23 -4.46 4.23
C VAL A 12 0.83 -5.43 4.77
N MET A 13 1.16 -5.36 6.05
CA MET A 13 2.11 -6.28 6.68
C MET A 13 1.62 -7.74 6.68
N THR A 14 0.31 -7.95 6.80
CA THR A 14 -0.29 -9.30 6.72
C THR A 14 -0.21 -9.83 5.30
N ALA A 15 -0.62 -9.04 4.30
CA ALA A 15 -0.47 -9.39 2.89
C ALA A 15 1.00 -9.69 2.53
N LYS A 16 1.96 -8.90 3.03
CA LYS A 16 3.40 -9.15 2.85
C LYS A 16 3.81 -10.53 3.36
N ARG A 17 3.37 -10.91 4.57
CA ARG A 17 3.69 -12.22 5.18
C ARG A 17 3.09 -13.36 4.36
N ASP A 18 1.85 -13.22 3.95
CA ASP A 18 1.15 -14.24 3.17
C ASP A 18 1.80 -14.44 1.79
N LEU A 19 2.13 -13.35 1.10
CA LEU A 19 2.84 -13.40 -0.19
C LEU A 19 4.24 -14.00 -0.05
N LYS A 20 5.01 -13.62 0.99
CA LYS A 20 6.30 -14.26 1.29
C LYS A 20 6.15 -15.76 1.51
N ARG A 21 5.10 -16.20 2.20
CA ARG A 21 4.83 -17.63 2.37
C ARG A 21 4.61 -18.31 1.02
N VAL A 22 3.83 -17.73 0.12
CA VAL A 22 3.65 -18.27 -1.24
C VAL A 22 4.99 -18.36 -1.99
N TYR A 23 5.81 -17.31 -1.93
CA TYR A 23 7.14 -17.29 -2.55
C TYR A 23 8.03 -18.44 -2.08
N TYR A 24 8.15 -18.64 -0.76
CA TYR A 24 9.03 -19.67 -0.19
C TYR A 24 8.48 -21.09 -0.31
N THR A 25 7.16 -21.26 -0.52
CA THR A 25 6.53 -22.59 -0.63
C THR A 25 6.28 -23.02 -2.07
N SER A 26 6.27 -22.10 -3.03
CA SER A 26 6.09 -22.42 -4.44
C SER A 26 7.29 -23.22 -4.98
N ARG A 27 7.00 -24.26 -5.76
CA ARG A 27 8.01 -24.99 -6.55
C ARG A 27 8.12 -24.50 -7.99
N ASN A 28 7.16 -23.71 -8.46
CA ASN A 28 7.16 -23.13 -9.80
C ASN A 28 7.91 -21.79 -9.77
N GLU A 29 8.96 -21.68 -10.59
CA GLU A 29 9.82 -20.49 -10.68
C GLU A 29 9.10 -19.26 -11.25
N GLU A 30 8.20 -19.43 -12.22
CA GLU A 30 7.39 -18.31 -12.74
C GLU A 30 6.46 -17.76 -11.66
N THR A 31 5.83 -18.65 -10.89
CA THR A 31 5.01 -18.23 -9.74
C THR A 31 5.86 -17.47 -8.71
N LYS A 32 7.11 -17.90 -8.47
CA LYS A 32 8.01 -17.18 -7.56
C LYS A 32 8.34 -15.78 -8.08
N LEU A 33 8.58 -15.61 -9.37
CA LEU A 33 8.84 -14.30 -9.97
C LEU A 33 7.64 -13.37 -9.80
N ASP A 34 6.44 -13.83 -10.18
CA ASP A 34 5.20 -13.07 -10.06
C ASP A 34 4.91 -12.65 -8.60
N VAL A 35 5.16 -13.56 -7.64
CA VAL A 35 4.98 -13.29 -6.21
C VAL A 35 6.08 -12.37 -5.67
N LYS A 36 7.32 -12.49 -6.16
CA LYS A 36 8.43 -11.61 -5.78
C LYS A 36 8.10 -10.16 -6.09
N ASP A 37 7.53 -9.90 -7.26
CA ASP A 37 7.10 -8.56 -7.65
C ASP A 37 6.00 -8.06 -6.71
N LEU A 38 4.99 -8.88 -6.42
CA LEU A 38 3.95 -8.51 -5.46
C LEU A 38 4.53 -8.20 -4.07
N VAL A 39 5.49 -9.00 -3.59
CA VAL A 39 6.18 -8.76 -2.31
C VAL A 39 6.93 -7.43 -2.34
N ALA A 40 7.64 -7.12 -3.43
CA ALA A 40 8.36 -5.87 -3.59
C ALA A 40 7.40 -4.68 -3.53
N SER A 41 6.29 -4.72 -4.27
CA SER A 41 5.28 -3.65 -4.29
C SER A 41 4.64 -3.45 -2.91
N VAL A 42 4.35 -4.52 -2.17
CA VAL A 42 3.81 -4.42 -0.80
C VAL A 42 4.86 -3.86 0.19
N ILE A 43 6.15 -4.13 0.00
CA ILE A 43 7.22 -3.50 0.81
C ILE A 43 7.30 -2.00 0.55
N THR A 44 7.22 -1.57 -0.72
CA THR A 44 7.16 -0.15 -1.07
C THR A 44 5.96 0.52 -0.43
N LEU A 45 4.79 -0.11 -0.51
CA LEU A 45 3.56 0.38 0.12
C LEU A 45 3.70 0.51 1.64
N GLN A 46 4.35 -0.44 2.31
CA GLN A 46 4.63 -0.36 3.74
C GLN A 46 5.46 0.89 4.08
N ARG A 47 6.54 1.14 3.34
CA ARG A 47 7.43 2.28 3.57
C ARG A 47 6.70 3.62 3.41
N LEU A 48 5.90 3.77 2.35
CA LEU A 48 5.10 4.97 2.11
C LEU A 48 4.10 5.22 3.25
N LEU A 49 3.45 4.17 3.77
CA LEU A 49 2.54 4.32 4.91
C LEU A 49 3.26 4.74 6.19
N GLU A 50 4.42 4.15 6.48
CA GLU A 50 5.24 4.51 7.65
C GLU A 50 5.72 5.97 7.58
N GLU A 51 6.15 6.41 6.39
CA GLU A 51 6.52 7.78 6.12
C GLU A 51 5.33 8.73 6.30
N LEU A 52 4.18 8.44 5.69
CA LEU A 52 2.99 9.28 5.81
C LEU A 52 2.49 9.38 7.25
N ILE A 53 2.52 8.28 8.01
CA ILE A 53 2.18 8.29 9.44
C ILE A 53 3.14 9.20 10.21
N THR A 54 4.43 9.15 9.90
CA THR A 54 5.45 10.00 10.51
C THR A 54 5.23 11.47 10.17
N LEU A 55 5.00 11.80 8.90
CA LEU A 55 4.71 13.16 8.46
C LEU A 55 3.45 13.73 9.10
N LYS A 56 2.39 12.92 9.19
CA LYS A 56 1.14 13.30 9.86
C LYS A 56 1.33 13.62 11.35
N ARG A 57 2.25 12.92 12.03
CA ARG A 57 2.59 13.19 13.43
C ARG A 57 3.44 14.45 13.59
N ARG A 58 4.37 14.70 12.67
CA ARG A 58 5.35 15.80 12.75
C ARG A 58 4.81 17.14 12.27
N HIS A 59 3.98 17.15 11.23
CA HIS A 59 3.58 18.38 10.54
C HIS A 59 2.07 18.61 10.61
N LYS A 60 1.66 19.75 11.20
CA LYS A 60 0.25 20.15 11.23
C LYS A 60 -0.35 20.30 9.82
N VAL A 61 0.44 20.71 8.84
CA VAL A 61 -0.01 20.85 7.43
C VAL A 61 -0.45 19.52 6.83
N ALA A 62 0.18 18.41 7.22
CA ALA A 62 -0.21 17.07 6.77
C ALA A 62 -1.63 16.70 7.20
N LYS A 63 -2.12 17.20 8.34
CA LYS A 63 -3.52 17.00 8.74
C LYS A 63 -4.48 17.68 7.75
N LYS A 64 -4.14 18.88 7.27
CA LYS A 64 -4.96 19.65 6.33
C LYS A 64 -4.94 19.01 4.95
N VAL A 65 -3.76 18.74 4.39
CA VAL A 65 -3.60 18.10 3.08
C VAL A 65 -4.40 16.80 2.99
N LEU A 66 -4.27 15.94 3.99
CA LEU A 66 -4.98 14.66 4.01
C LEU A 66 -6.50 14.80 4.19
N ALA A 67 -6.97 15.85 4.88
CA ALA A 67 -8.40 16.14 4.96
C ALA A 67 -8.94 16.61 3.60
N ASP A 68 -8.24 17.52 2.93
CA ASP A 68 -8.61 18.07 1.63
C ASP A 68 -8.68 16.98 0.55
N ARG A 69 -7.76 16.01 0.59
CA ARG A 69 -7.73 14.83 -0.29
C ARG A 69 -8.78 13.77 0.05
N LYS A 70 -9.64 13.99 1.05
CA LYS A 70 -10.60 12.99 1.59
C LYS A 70 -9.92 11.65 1.92
N ALA A 71 -8.65 11.70 2.34
CA ALA A 71 -7.81 10.52 2.39
C ALA A 71 -8.28 9.49 3.42
N GLU A 72 -9.09 9.88 4.42
CA GLU A 72 -9.69 8.91 5.35
C GLU A 72 -10.67 7.95 4.65
N LEU A 73 -11.51 8.46 3.75
CA LEU A 73 -12.43 7.63 2.96
C LEU A 73 -11.65 6.70 2.04
N THR A 74 -10.62 7.24 1.38
CA THR A 74 -9.74 6.50 0.48
C THR A 74 -9.01 5.36 1.22
N VAL A 75 -8.42 5.65 2.39
CA VAL A 75 -7.75 4.65 3.24
C VAL A 75 -8.73 3.57 3.71
N ARG A 76 -9.97 3.92 4.06
CA ARG A 76 -11.00 2.93 4.42
C ARG A 76 -11.33 1.99 3.25
N LYS A 77 -11.42 2.51 2.02
CA LYS A 77 -11.62 1.69 0.81
C LYS A 77 -10.42 0.76 0.55
N TRP A 78 -9.20 1.24 0.74
CA TRP A 78 -8.01 0.41 0.63
C TRP A 78 -7.97 -0.69 1.70
N ALA A 79 -8.37 -0.35 2.92
CA ALA A 79 -8.38 -1.26 4.04
C ALA A 79 -9.42 -2.40 3.90
N SER A 80 -10.46 -2.22 3.10
CA SER A 80 -11.39 -3.29 2.75
C SER A 80 -10.97 -4.04 1.48
N GLY A 81 -10.42 -3.34 0.49
CA GLY A 81 -10.08 -3.91 -0.82
C GLY A 81 -8.80 -4.74 -0.84
N LEU A 82 -7.73 -4.30 -0.16
CA LEU A 82 -6.43 -4.97 -0.21
C LEU A 82 -6.48 -6.40 0.39
N PRO A 83 -7.02 -6.59 1.61
CA PRO A 83 -7.02 -7.93 2.23
C PRO A 83 -7.82 -8.95 1.42
N ARG A 84 -8.92 -8.53 0.77
CA ARG A 84 -9.75 -9.42 -0.04
C ARG A 84 -8.99 -9.92 -1.26
N ARG A 85 -8.33 -9.01 -2.00
CA ARG A 85 -7.57 -9.36 -3.21
C ARG A 85 -6.32 -10.17 -2.91
N SER A 86 -5.61 -9.85 -1.82
CA SER A 86 -4.42 -10.61 -1.42
C SER A 86 -4.78 -12.03 -1.00
N LYS A 87 -5.87 -12.22 -0.24
CA LYS A 87 -6.35 -13.54 0.16
C LYS A 87 -6.79 -14.37 -1.05
N ASP A 88 -7.54 -13.77 -1.97
CA ASP A 88 -7.97 -14.46 -3.19
C ASP A 88 -6.76 -14.96 -3.99
N PHE A 89 -5.76 -14.11 -4.21
CA PHE A 89 -4.52 -14.52 -4.87
C PHE A 89 -3.81 -15.69 -4.15
N VAL A 90 -3.66 -15.62 -2.82
CA VAL A 90 -3.02 -16.69 -2.01
C VAL A 90 -3.82 -18.00 -2.05
N GLU A 91 -5.15 -17.93 -2.11
CA GLU A 91 -5.99 -19.12 -2.26
C GLU A 91 -5.88 -19.72 -3.66
N LYS A 92 -5.86 -18.89 -4.70
CA LYS A 92 -5.71 -19.33 -6.09
C LYS A 92 -4.33 -19.90 -6.35
N SER A 93 -3.27 -19.36 -5.75
CA SER A 93 -1.90 -19.85 -5.94
C SER A 93 -1.70 -21.31 -5.52
N ARG A 94 -2.64 -21.89 -4.77
CA ARG A 94 -2.63 -23.30 -4.36
C ARG A 94 -3.47 -24.21 -5.26
N LYS A 95 -4.36 -23.65 -6.08
CA LYS A 95 -5.44 -24.37 -6.76
C LYS A 95 -5.37 -24.29 -8.28
N VAL A 96 -4.73 -23.26 -8.82
CA VAL A 96 -4.71 -23.03 -10.28
C VAL A 96 -3.30 -23.10 -10.84
N ASP A 97 -3.22 -23.42 -12.13
CA ASP A 97 -2.00 -23.33 -12.92
C ASP A 97 -1.51 -21.88 -13.07
N GLN A 98 -0.25 -21.74 -13.45
CA GLN A 98 0.44 -20.45 -13.50
C GLN A 98 -0.19 -19.46 -14.49
N THR A 99 -0.65 -19.92 -15.64
CA THR A 99 -1.28 -19.04 -16.65
C THR A 99 -2.57 -18.42 -16.13
N ARG A 100 -3.37 -19.19 -15.37
CA ARG A 100 -4.55 -18.67 -14.69
C ARG A 100 -4.20 -17.83 -13.47
N LEU A 101 -3.12 -18.14 -12.76
CA LEU A 101 -2.67 -17.39 -11.59
C LEU A 101 -2.31 -15.93 -11.93
N ARG A 102 -1.67 -15.70 -13.09
CA ARG A 102 -1.37 -14.34 -13.59
C ARG A 102 -2.60 -13.44 -13.69
N ARG A 103 -3.76 -13.99 -14.04
CA ARG A 103 -5.03 -13.25 -14.10
C ARG A 103 -5.48 -12.69 -12.74
N TYR A 104 -4.96 -13.23 -11.64
CA TYR A 104 -5.18 -12.72 -10.28
C TYR A 104 -4.01 -11.86 -9.79
N GLN A 105 -2.80 -12.14 -10.27
CA GLN A 105 -1.61 -11.35 -9.94
C GLN A 105 -1.72 -9.93 -10.50
N GLU A 106 -2.04 -9.76 -11.79
CA GLU A 106 -2.03 -8.44 -12.43
C GLU A 106 -3.03 -7.46 -11.81
N PRO A 107 -4.30 -7.84 -11.53
CA PRO A 107 -5.23 -6.91 -10.88
C PRO A 107 -4.82 -6.57 -9.44
N LEU A 108 -4.21 -7.53 -8.72
CA LEU A 108 -3.67 -7.27 -7.39
C LEU A 108 -2.49 -6.30 -7.46
N MET A 109 -1.59 -6.49 -8.42
CA MET A 109 -0.44 -5.62 -8.66
C MET A 109 -0.90 -4.19 -8.96
N LYS A 110 -1.75 -4.01 -9.97
CA LYS A 110 -2.31 -2.71 -10.35
C LYS A 110 -3.01 -2.03 -9.17
N TYR A 111 -3.69 -2.81 -8.34
CA TYR A 111 -4.32 -2.26 -7.13
C TYR A 111 -3.30 -1.76 -6.12
N ILE A 112 -2.23 -2.52 -5.84
CA ILE A 112 -1.16 -2.10 -4.93
C ILE A 112 -0.43 -0.86 -5.47
N GLU A 113 -0.11 -0.84 -6.76
CA GLU A 113 0.54 0.29 -7.44
C GLU A 113 -0.32 1.54 -7.34
N SER A 114 -1.63 1.45 -7.60
CA SER A 114 -2.54 2.60 -7.48
C SER A 114 -2.58 3.20 -6.06
N ILE A 115 -2.43 2.36 -5.02
CA ILE A 115 -2.32 2.84 -3.64
C ILE A 115 -0.97 3.54 -3.45
N GLY A 116 0.11 2.92 -3.94
CA GLY A 116 1.47 3.46 -3.84
C GLY A 116 1.59 4.84 -4.49
N GLU A 117 1.09 5.00 -5.71
CA GLU A 117 1.07 6.28 -6.43
C GLU A 117 0.32 7.37 -5.66
N GLU A 118 -0.84 7.05 -5.11
CA GLU A 118 -1.65 8.02 -4.39
C GLU A 118 -1.00 8.42 -3.06
N LEU A 119 -0.39 7.47 -2.34
CA LEU A 119 0.38 7.77 -1.12
C LEU A 119 1.61 8.63 -1.42
N ALA A 120 2.34 8.34 -2.50
CA ALA A 120 3.50 9.11 -2.92
C ALA A 120 3.11 10.57 -3.23
N LYS A 121 2.00 10.79 -3.95
CA LYS A 121 1.44 12.13 -4.20
C LYS A 121 1.13 12.87 -2.90
N TRP A 122 0.49 12.20 -1.94
CA TRP A 122 0.18 12.84 -0.66
C TRP A 122 1.44 13.22 0.13
N ILE A 123 2.48 12.37 0.09
CA ILE A 123 3.77 12.65 0.74
C ILE A 123 4.45 13.84 0.08
N GLU A 124 4.49 13.88 -1.25
CA GLU A 124 5.08 14.96 -2.04
C GLU A 124 4.38 16.30 -1.78
N ASP A 125 3.04 16.32 -1.77
CA ASP A 125 2.24 17.50 -1.42
C ASP A 125 2.60 18.02 -0.02
N ILE A 126 2.74 17.11 0.96
CA ILE A 126 3.09 17.47 2.33
C ILE A 126 4.50 18.07 2.37
N HIS A 127 5.49 17.43 1.75
CA HIS A 127 6.86 17.93 1.70
C HIS A 127 6.92 19.32 1.07
N THR A 128 6.27 19.49 -0.08
CA THR A 128 6.19 20.78 -0.79
C THR A 128 5.65 21.87 0.11
N LEU A 129 4.53 21.63 0.78
CA LEU A 129 3.89 22.61 1.65
C LEU A 129 4.66 22.85 2.96
N THR A 130 5.43 21.88 3.44
CA THR A 130 6.33 22.09 4.60
C THR A 130 7.56 22.92 4.26
N GLY A 131 8.02 22.87 3.00
CA GLY A 131 9.18 23.63 2.52
C GLY A 131 8.92 25.11 2.28
N ILE A 132 7.65 25.55 2.23
CA ILE A 132 7.29 26.95 2.01
C ILE A 132 7.63 27.78 3.27
N PRO A 133 8.48 28.82 3.17
CA PRO A 133 8.79 29.70 4.28
C PRO A 133 7.51 30.37 4.81
N ARG A 134 7.34 30.39 6.14
CA ARG A 134 6.20 31.09 6.74
C ARG A 134 6.43 32.59 6.59
N VAL A 135 5.47 33.28 5.97
CA VAL A 135 5.45 34.75 5.94
C VAL A 135 5.44 35.25 7.39
N PRO A 136 6.37 36.13 7.81
CA PRO A 136 6.37 36.69 9.15
C PRO A 136 5.04 37.37 9.42
N ARG A 137 4.38 37.02 10.53
CA ARG A 137 3.20 37.75 10.99
C ARG A 137 3.68 39.10 11.54
N ARG A 138 3.27 40.19 10.88
CA ARG A 138 3.37 41.55 11.43
C ARG A 138 2.33 41.75 12.52
#